data_AF-A0A1F8QCR1-F1
#
_entry.id   AF-A0A1F8QCR1-F1
#
_cell.length_a   1.000
_cell.length_b   1.000
_cell.length_c   1.000
_cell.angle_alpha   90.00
_cell.angle_beta   90.00
_cell.angle_gamma   90.00
#
_symmetry.space_group_name_H-M   'P 1'
#
loop_
_entity.id
_entity.type
_entity.pdbx_description
1 polymer ?
#
loop_
_entity_poly.entity_id
_entity_poly.type
_entity_poly.pdbx_seq_one_letter_code
_entity_poly.pdbx_strand_id
1 'polypeptide(L)' 'MKFTLDSTLGELIDNPQAKAVLDQQLPGVSTHPLVAMARGMSLNAILAMPQAAQMGLTKDKAEALLAEVNKRM' A
#
# COMPACT_ATOMS: atom_id res chain seq x y z
N MET A 1 -11.77 10.83 3.61
CA MET A 1 -10.68 11.06 2.64
C MET A 1 -10.54 9.78 1.84
N LYS A 2 -10.40 9.85 0.51
CA LYS A 2 -10.33 8.65 -0.35
C LYS A 2 -8.87 8.38 -0.69
N PHE A 3 -8.39 7.17 -0.42
CA PHE A 3 -7.04 6.75 -0.83
C PHE A 3 -7.01 6.47 -2.34
N THR A 4 -5.92 6.86 -2.99
CA THR A 4 -5.68 6.64 -4.42
C THR A 4 -4.26 6.10 -4.64
N LEU A 5 -3.89 5.81 -5.88
CA LEU A 5 -2.51 5.42 -6.21
C LEU A 5 -1.48 6.52 -5.94
N ASP A 6 -1.93 7.77 -5.81
CA ASP A 6 -1.07 8.90 -5.49
C ASP A 6 -0.91 9.10 -3.97
N SER A 7 -1.73 8.43 -3.16
CA SER A 7 -1.53 8.35 -1.71
C SER A 7 -0.20 7.67 -1.40
N THR A 8 0.46 8.16 -0.37
CA THR A 8 1.71 7.60 0.13
C THR A 8 1.45 6.30 0.89
N LEU A 9 2.42 5.39 0.88
CA LEU A 9 2.35 4.19 1.70
C LEU A 9 2.25 4.55 3.20
N GLY A 10 2.87 5.65 3.63
CA GLY A 10 2.76 6.16 4.99
C GLY A 10 1.33 6.45 5.41
N GLU A 11 0.57 7.19 4.59
CA GLU A 11 -0.84 7.51 4.87
C GLU A 11 -1.70 6.25 5.02
N LEU A 12 -1.41 5.18 4.26
CA LEU A 12 -2.10 3.89 4.41
C LEU A 12 -1.69 3.16 5.69
N ILE A 13 -0.41 3.16 6.06
CA ILE A 13 0.07 2.48 7.27
C ILE A 13 -0.40 3.20 8.54
N ASP A 14 -0.46 4.53 8.51
CA ASP A 14 -0.88 5.35 9.65
C ASP A 14 -2.40 5.31 9.88
N ASN A 15 -3.18 4.86 8.88
CA ASN A 15 -4.61 4.60 9.03
C ASN A 15 -4.85 3.14 9.48
N PRO A 16 -5.42 2.89 10.67
CA PRO A 16 -5.59 1.53 11.20
C PRO A 16 -6.43 0.61 10.30
N GLN A 17 -7.46 1.13 9.63
CA GLN A 17 -8.29 0.34 8.73
C GLN A 17 -7.56 -0.01 7.43
N ALA A 18 -6.87 0.98 6.84
CA ALA A 18 -6.07 0.74 5.63
C ALA A 18 -4.92 -0.23 5.90
N LYS A 19 -4.24 -0.07 7.03
CA LYS A 19 -3.21 -0.99 7.51
C LYS A 19 -3.73 -2.41 7.68
N ALA A 20 -4.92 -2.60 8.26
CA ALA A 20 -5.51 -3.93 8.42
C ALA A 20 -5.74 -4.63 7.07
N VAL A 21 -6.26 -3.91 6.07
CA VAL A 21 -6.44 -4.45 4.70
C VAL A 21 -5.08 -4.72 4.04
N LEU A 22 -4.12 -3.83 4.20
CA LEU A 22 -2.76 -3.98 3.69
C LEU A 22 -2.07 -5.23 4.25
N ASP A 23 -2.12 -5.43 5.57
CA ASP A 23 -1.51 -6.60 6.21
C ASP A 23 -2.21 -7.91 5.82
N GLN A 24 -3.52 -7.87 5.56
CA GLN A 24 -4.29 -9.03 5.08
C GLN A 24 -3.91 -9.44 3.65
N GLN A 25 -3.73 -8.47 2.74
CA GLN A 25 -3.47 -8.76 1.33
C GLN A 25 -1.99 -8.84 0.96
N LEU A 26 -1.13 -8.16 1.72
CA LEU A 26 0.30 -8.01 1.49
C LEU A 26 1.07 -8.17 2.81
N PRO A 27 1.06 -9.38 3.40
CA PRO A 27 1.74 -9.64 4.65
C PRO A 27 3.25 -9.33 4.51
N GLY A 28 3.79 -8.61 5.48
CA GLY A 28 5.21 -8.25 5.53
C GLY A 28 5.57 -6.91 4.86
N VAL A 29 4.67 -6.26 4.11
CA VAL A 29 4.96 -4.93 3.52
C VAL A 29 5.14 -3.86 4.60
N SER A 30 4.28 -3.86 5.62
CA SER A 30 4.33 -2.86 6.70
C SER A 30 5.51 -3.04 7.67
N THR A 31 6.19 -4.19 7.63
CA THR A 31 7.34 -4.54 8.47
C THR A 31 8.63 -4.74 7.68
N HIS A 32 8.59 -4.53 6.36
CA HIS A 32 9.76 -4.73 5.49
C HIS A 32 10.90 -3.77 5.87
N PRO A 33 12.18 -4.15 5.80
CA PRO A 33 13.31 -3.27 6.15
C PRO A 33 13.31 -1.93 5.41
N LEU A 34 12.79 -1.92 4.18
CA LEU A 34 12.68 -0.72 3.34
C LEU A 34 11.37 0.07 3.53
N VAL A 35 10.50 -0.32 4.46
CA VAL A 35 9.21 0.36 4.68
C VAL A 35 9.40 1.82 5.07
N ALA A 36 10.45 2.14 5.84
CA ALA A 36 10.77 3.52 6.22
C ALA A 36 11.06 4.41 5.01
N MET A 37 11.70 3.86 3.97
CA MET A 37 11.96 4.55 2.71
C MET A 37 10.67 4.64 1.87
N ALA A 38 9.96 3.52 1.73
CA ALA A 38 8.74 3.44 0.92
C ALA A 38 7.57 4.27 1.49
N ARG A 39 7.54 4.52 2.81
CA ARG A 39 6.53 5.34 3.49
C ARG A 39 6.37 6.74 2.89
N GLY A 40 7.46 7.36 2.44
CA GLY A 40 7.43 8.68 1.81
C GLY A 40 7.05 8.66 0.32
N MET A 41 6.84 7.48 -0.27
CA MET A 41 6.57 7.32 -1.70
C MET A 41 5.08 7.04 -1.93
N SER A 42 4.55 7.51 -3.07
CA SER A 42 3.22 7.13 -3.51
C SER A 42 3.15 5.66 -3.91
N LEU A 43 1.96 5.06 -3.85
CA LEU A 43 1.76 3.69 -4.33
C LEU A 43 2.16 3.56 -5.81
N ASN A 44 1.87 4.56 -6.64
CA ASN A 44 2.33 4.64 -8.03
C ASN A 44 3.87 4.57 -8.16
N ALA A 45 4.58 5.32 -7.32
CA ALA A 45 6.05 5.32 -7.34
C ALA A 45 6.63 3.96 -6.89
N ILE A 46 5.99 3.31 -5.92
CA ILE A 46 6.38 1.97 -5.46
C ILE A 46 6.09 0.94 -6.55
N LEU A 47 4.94 1.00 -7.21
CA LEU A 47 4.55 0.09 -8.31
C LEU A 47 5.50 0.16 -9.52
N ALA A 48 6.15 1.30 -9.74
CA ALA A 48 7.17 1.45 -10.77
C ALA A 48 8.48 0.70 -10.44
N MET A 49 8.66 0.27 -9.19
CA MET A 49 9.83 -0.50 -8.77
C MET A 49 9.66 -1.99 -9.04
N PRO A 50 10.68 -2.67 -9.60
CA PRO A 50 10.65 -4.12 -9.79
C PRO A 50 10.39 -4.90 -8.49
N GLN A 51 10.89 -4.39 -7.35
CA GLN A 51 10.71 -5.05 -6.06
C GLN A 51 9.24 -5.08 -5.61
N ALA A 52 8.40 -4.13 -6.02
CA ALA A 52 6.99 -4.13 -5.64
C ALA A 52 6.27 -5.37 -6.20
N ALA A 53 6.50 -5.68 -7.47
CA ALA A 53 5.96 -6.89 -8.09
C ALA A 53 6.50 -8.18 -7.42
N GLN A 54 7.78 -8.19 -7.02
CA GLN A 54 8.38 -9.32 -6.28
C GLN A 54 7.74 -9.53 -4.90
N MET A 55 7.31 -8.45 -4.24
CA MET A 55 6.53 -8.50 -3.00
C MET A 55 5.03 -8.75 -3.24
N GLY A 56 4.63 -8.99 -4.49
CA GLY A 56 3.25 -9.22 -4.86
C GLY A 56 2.37 -7.97 -4.84
N LEU A 57 2.94 -6.76 -4.78
CA LEU A 57 2.26 -5.49 -4.97
C LEU A 57 2.27 -5.15 -6.47
N THR A 58 1.20 -5.53 -7.16
CA THR A 58 0.95 -5.18 -8.57
C THR A 58 -0.10 -4.07 -8.66
N LYS A 59 -0.25 -3.44 -9.84
CA LYS A 59 -1.25 -2.38 -10.04
C LYS A 59 -2.66 -2.85 -9.69
N ASP A 60 -3.07 -4.01 -10.21
CA ASP A 60 -4.40 -4.59 -9.95
C ASP A 60 -4.63 -4.83 -8.45
N LYS A 61 -3.60 -5.31 -7.74
CA LYS A 61 -3.69 -5.53 -6.29
C LYS A 61 -3.74 -4.22 -5.52
N ALA A 62 -2.98 -3.21 -5.92
CA ALA A 62 -3.03 -1.88 -5.31
C ALA A 62 -4.41 -1.25 -5.50
N GLU A 63 -4.99 -1.34 -6.70
CA GLU A 63 -6.33 -0.84 -6.99
C GLU A 63 -7.41 -1.61 -6.20
N ALA A 64 -7.30 -2.94 -6.11
CA ALA A 64 -8.21 -3.76 -5.31
C ALA A 64 -8.11 -3.42 -3.80
N LEU A 65 -6.90 -3.25 -3.30
CA LEU A 65 -6.64 -2.81 -1.92
C LEU A 65 -7.27 -1.45 -1.66
N LEU A 66 -7.02 -0.47 -2.53
CA LEU A 66 -7.61 0.87 -2.39
C LEU A 66 -9.12 0.85 -2.47
N ALA A 67 -9.71 0.03 -3.34
CA ALA A 67 -11.16 -0.13 -3.41
C ALA A 67 -11.72 -0.71 -2.11
N GLU A 68 -11.05 -1.70 -1.52
CA GLU A 68 -11.48 -2.31 -0.25
C GLU A 68 -11.32 -1.36 0.94
N VAL A 69 -10.19 -0.66 1.03
CA VAL A 69 -9.99 0.37 2.07
C VAL A 69 -11.09 1.42 1.98
N ASN A 70 -11.30 1.99 0.79
CA ASN A 70 -12.29 3.06 0.59
C ASN A 70 -13.74 2.62 0.82
N LYS A 71 -14.06 1.32 0.74
CA LYS A 71 -15.38 0.78 1.08
C LYS A 71 -15.63 0.69 2.59
N ARG A 72 -14.56 0.59 3.38
CA ARG A 72 -14.63 0.41 4.84
C ARG A 72 -14.56 1.73 5.62
N MET A 73 -14.30 2.83 4.91
CA MET A 73 -14.21 4.20 5.42
C MET A 73 -15.55 4.93 5.48
#